data_AF-A0A937NE19-F1
#
_entry.id   AF-A0A937NE19-F1
#
_cell.length_a   1.000
_cell.length_b   1.000
_cell.length_c   1.000
_cell.angle_alpha   90.00
_cell.angle_beta   90.00
_cell.angle_gamma   90.00
#
_symmetry.space_group_name_H-M   'P 1'
#
loop_
_entity.id
_entity.type
_entity.pdbx_description
1 polymer ?
#
loop_
_entity_poly.entity_id
_entity_poly.type
_entity_poly.pdbx_seq_one_letter_code
_entity_poly.pdbx_strand_id
1 'polypeptide(L)' 'MTAEITKRWVRLVLCGFGLAAAFSATGCQMSIGGQTLPSPYYLKDDVQYYASGTEMRLPREAAAQKAYKSELELQQATQ' A
#
# COMPACT_ATOMS: atom_id res chain seq x y z
N MET A 1 35.76 42.48 -3.16
CA MET A 1 35.31 41.91 -1.87
C MET A 1 33.92 41.25 -1.92
N THR A 2 33.00 41.70 -2.79
CA THR A 2 31.63 41.14 -2.89
C THR A 2 31.56 39.72 -3.47
N ALA A 3 32.38 39.40 -4.48
CA ALA A 3 32.35 38.10 -5.15
C ALA A 3 32.68 36.91 -4.22
N GLU A 4 33.63 37.08 -3.29
CA GLU A 4 34.03 36.04 -2.33
C GLU A 4 32.94 35.80 -1.26
N ILE A 5 32.21 36.86 -0.88
CA ILE A 5 31.07 36.76 0.04
C ILE A 5 29.94 35.98 -0.62
N THR A 6 29.61 36.30 -1.88
CA THR A 6 28.59 35.57 -2.65
C THR A 6 28.95 34.09 -2.79
N LYS A 7 30.22 33.77 -3.07
CA LYS A 7 30.69 32.39 -3.21
C LYS A 7 30.60 31.60 -1.90
N ARG A 8 30.91 32.23 -0.76
CA ARG A 8 30.74 31.63 0.58
C ARG A 8 29.26 31.39 0.90
N TRP A 9 28.39 32.35 0.61
CA TRP A 9 26.95 32.20 0.82
C TRP A 9 26.33 31.08 -0.02
N VAL A 10 26.69 31.01 -1.30
CA VAL A 10 26.23 29.93 -2.19
C VAL A 10 26.67 28.56 -1.67
N ARG A 11 27.92 28.44 -1.19
CA ARG A 11 28.41 27.19 -0.57
C ARG A 11 27.63 26.81 0.69
N LEU A 12 27.33 27.78 1.56
CA LEU A 12 26.56 27.52 2.78
C LEU A 12 25.13 27.08 2.48
N VAL A 13 24.46 27.73 1.52
CA VAL A 13 23.11 27.34 1.08
C VAL A 13 23.13 25.94 0.49
N LEU A 14 24.11 25.62 -0.36
CA LEU A 14 24.24 24.29 -0.97
C LEU A 14 24.47 23.20 0.08
N CYS A 15 25.36 23.45 1.06
CA CYS A 15 25.60 22.53 2.17
C CYS A 15 24.35 22.36 3.06
N GLY A 16 23.64 23.44 3.36
CA GLY A 16 22.40 23.40 4.14
C GLY A 16 21.32 22.56 3.47
N PHE A 17 21.11 22.75 2.16
CA PHE A 17 20.17 21.94 1.38
C PHE A 17 20.58 20.47 1.30
N GLY A 18 21.88 20.19 1.12
CA GLY A 18 22.40 18.82 1.10
C GLY A 18 22.18 18.07 2.42
N LEU A 19 22.39 18.75 3.55
CA LEU A 19 22.11 18.18 4.87
C LEU A 19 20.61 17.95 5.09
N ALA A 20 19.76 18.92 4.74
CA ALA A 20 18.31 18.77 4.86
C ALA A 20 17.77 17.60 4.01
N ALA A 21 18.28 17.46 2.77
CA ALA A 21 17.94 16.34 1.90
C ALA A 21 18.36 14.99 2.51
N ALA A 22 19.59 14.90 3.05
CA ALA A 22 20.08 13.69 3.71
C ALA A 22 19.21 13.29 4.91
N PHE A 23 18.82 14.24 5.77
CA PHE A 23 17.92 13.97 6.90
C PHE A 23 16.50 13.58 6.46
N SER A 24 16.01 14.11 5.33
CA SER A 24 14.69 13.72 4.81
C SER A 24 14.69 12.32 4.17
N ALA A 25 15.84 11.89 3.63
CA ALA A 25 16.00 10.58 3.00
C ALA A 25 16.28 9.46 4.02
N THR A 26 16.69 9.79 5.25
CA THR A 26 16.94 8.82 6.32
C THR A 26 15.75 8.73 7.28
N GLY A 27 14.80 7.84 6.99
CA GLY A 27 13.75 7.46 7.93
C GLY A 27 14.15 6.23 8.77
N CYS A 28 14.03 6.31 10.10
CA CYS A 28 14.04 5.10 10.93
C CYS A 28 12.71 4.36 10.72
N GLN A 29 12.75 3.20 10.07
CA GLN A 29 11.62 2.27 10.11
C GLN A 29 11.40 1.88 11.58
N MET A 30 10.27 2.27 12.15
CA MET A 30 9.93 1.97 13.53
C MET A 30 9.50 0.50 13.63
N SER A 31 10.29 -0.32 14.31
CA SER A 31 9.94 -1.70 14.64
C SER A 31 9.36 -1.74 16.05
N ILE A 32 8.10 -2.16 16.17
CA ILE A 32 7.41 -2.31 17.44
C ILE A 32 6.96 -3.77 17.54
N GLY A 33 7.34 -4.45 18.62
CA GLY A 33 6.98 -5.87 18.80
C GLY A 33 7.58 -6.83 17.76
N GLY A 34 8.67 -6.45 17.10
CA GLY A 34 9.30 -7.27 16.05
C GLY A 34 8.70 -7.10 14.65
N GLN A 35 7.76 -6.18 14.46
CA GLN A 35 7.14 -5.88 13.17
C GLN A 35 7.38 -4.42 12.77
N THR A 36 7.75 -4.20 11.51
CA THR A 36 7.78 -2.86 10.90
C THR A 36 6.37 -2.46 10.48
N LEU A 37 5.82 -1.47 11.16
CA LEU A 37 4.42 -1.08 10.97
C LEU A 37 4.26 -0.31 9.64
N PRO A 38 3.24 -0.66 8.80
CA PRO A 38 3.03 -0.01 7.50
C PRO A 38 2.68 1.49 7.57
N SER A 39 2.13 1.95 8.70
CA SER A 39 1.71 3.34 8.89
C SER A 39 1.93 3.82 10.34
N PRO A 40 2.11 5.13 10.58
CA PRO A 40 2.33 5.68 11.93
C PRO A 40 1.15 5.50 12.90
N TYR A 41 -0.03 5.20 12.37
CA TYR A 41 -1.27 5.09 13.14
C TYR A 41 -1.72 3.65 13.34
N TYR A 42 -0.97 2.65 12.87
CA TYR A 42 -1.37 1.24 12.92
C TYR A 42 -1.78 0.73 14.31
N LEU A 43 -1.19 1.27 15.38
CA LEU A 43 -1.55 0.91 16.77
C LEU A 43 -2.85 1.53 17.28
N LYS A 44 -3.31 2.60 16.61
CA LYS A 44 -4.54 3.34 16.91
C LYS A 44 -5.61 3.10 15.86
N ASP A 45 -5.29 2.34 14.82
CA ASP A 45 -6.24 1.98 13.78
C ASP A 45 -7.13 0.89 14.35
N ASP A 46 -8.43 1.16 14.36
CA ASP A 46 -9.38 0.17 14.86
C ASP A 46 -9.31 -1.06 13.95
N VAL A 47 -9.46 -2.24 14.54
CA VAL A 47 -9.60 -3.47 13.75
C VAL A 47 -10.81 -3.28 12.86
N GLN A 48 -10.59 -3.10 11.56
CA GLN A 48 -11.68 -2.88 10.62
C GLN A 48 -12.50 -4.18 10.55
N TYR A 49 -13.59 -4.21 11.30
CA TYR A 49 -14.46 -5.37 11.40
C TYR A 49 -15.20 -5.53 10.08
N TYR A 50 -14.74 -6.48 9.27
CA TYR A 50 -15.50 -7.01 8.16
C TYR A 50 -16.34 -8.15 8.71
N ALA A 51 -17.66 -7.97 8.76
CA ALA A 51 -18.57 -9.08 9.06
C ALA A 51 -18.22 -10.25 8.14
N SER A 52 -18.27 -11.49 8.66
CA SER A 52 -18.01 -12.67 7.85
C SER A 52 -18.92 -12.61 6.62
N GLY A 53 -18.31 -12.34 5.46
CA GLY A 53 -19.03 -12.33 4.19
C GLY A 53 -19.64 -13.71 3.93
N THR A 54 -20.55 -13.79 2.96
CA THR A 54 -21.03 -15.07 2.47
C THR A 54 -19.83 -15.96 2.11
N GLU A 55 -19.85 -17.25 2.49
CA GLU A 55 -18.71 -18.17 2.28
C GLU A 55 -18.19 -18.17 0.83
N MET A 56 -19.08 -17.84 -0.11
CA MET A 56 -18.78 -17.65 -1.51
C MET A 56 -18.42 -16.20 -1.84
N ARG A 57 -17.13 -15.95 -2.10
CA ARG A 57 -16.60 -14.62 -2.48
C ARG A 57 -17.14 -14.08 -3.81
N LEU A 58 -17.64 -14.96 -4.69
CA LEU A 58 -18.06 -14.63 -6.07
C LEU A 58 -19.43 -15.26 -6.41
N PRO A 59 -20.53 -14.80 -5.78
CA PRO A 59 -21.85 -15.40 -5.96
C PRO A 59 -22.34 -15.36 -7.41
N ARG A 60 -21.94 -14.32 -8.16
CA ARG A 60 -22.28 -14.15 -9.57
C ARG A 60 -21.64 -15.21 -10.46
N GLU A 61 -20.37 -15.53 -10.21
CA GLU A 61 -19.63 -16.54 -10.98
C GLU A 61 -20.14 -17.94 -10.67
N ALA A 62 -20.43 -18.23 -9.41
CA ALA A 62 -21.01 -19.51 -9.04
C ALA A 62 -22.42 -19.72 -9.62
N ALA A 63 -23.23 -18.66 -9.70
CA ALA A 63 -24.52 -18.72 -10.38
C ALA A 63 -24.35 -19.00 -11.89
N ALA A 64 -23.40 -18.33 -12.54
CA ALA A 64 -23.09 -18.57 -13.96
C ALA A 64 -22.60 -20.00 -14.21
N GLN A 65 -21.71 -20.53 -13.35
CA GLN A 65 -21.23 -21.90 -13.45
C GLN A 65 -22.33 -22.94 -13.24
N LYS A 66 -23.26 -22.69 -12.32
CA LYS A 66 -24.43 -23.57 -12.11
C LYS A 66 -25.34 -23.60 -13.33
N ALA A 67 -25.66 -22.44 -13.91
CA ALA A 67 -26.45 -22.35 -15.12
C ALA A 67 -25.79 -23.10 -16.29
N TYR A 68 -24.50 -22.87 -16.51
CA TYR A 68 -23.74 -23.57 -17.56
C TYR A 68 -23.71 -25.09 -17.37
N LYS A 69 -23.51 -25.57 -16.13
CA LYS A 69 -23.57 -27.02 -15.83
C LYS A 69 -24.95 -27.60 -16.14
N SER A 70 -26.03 -26.92 -15.76
CA SER A 70 -27.38 -27.39 -16.07
C SER A 70 -27.66 -27.45 -17.58
N GLU A 71 -27.14 -26.51 -18.36
CA GLU A 71 -27.26 -26.54 -19.82
C GLU A 71 -26.52 -27.73 -20.44
N LEU A 72 -25.30 -28.02 -19.96
CA LEU A 72 -24.53 -29.18 -20.41
C LEU A 72 -25.23 -30.51 -20.07
N GLU A 73 -25.75 -30.64 -18.85
CA GLU A 73 -26.47 -31.84 -18.42
C GLU A 73 -27.73 -32.08 -19.27
N LEU A 74 -28.48 -31.02 -19.59
CA LEU A 74 -29.63 -31.09 -20.48
C LEU A 74 -29.22 -31.52 -21.90
N GLN A 75 -28.14 -30.94 -22.43
CA GLN A 75 -27.62 -31.30 -23.76
C GLN A 75 -27.18 -32.77 -23.81
N GLN A 76 -26.51 -33.26 -22.75
CA GLN A 76 -26.12 -34.67 -22.62
C GLN A 76 -27.31 -35.62 -22.50
N ALA A 77 -28.40 -35.21 -21.84
CA ALA A 77 -29.60 -36.02 -21.73
C ALA A 77 -30.43 -36.08 -23.03
N THR A 78 -30.27 -35.09 -23.91
CA THR A 78 -30.92 -35.04 -25.23
C THR A 78 -30.14 -35.72 -26.35
N GLN A 79 -28.91 -36.18 -26.11
CA GLN A 79 -28.13 -37.02 -27.03
C GLN A 79 -28.31 -38.51 -26.71
#